data_AF-A0A9W7X9R3-F1
#
_entry.id   AF-A0A9W7X9R3-F1
#
_cell.length_a   1.000
_cell.length_b   1.000
_cell.length_c   1.000
_cell.angle_alpha   90.00
_cell.angle_beta   90.00
_cell.angle_gamma   90.00
#
_symmetry.space_group_name_H-M   'P 1'
#
loop_
_entity.id
_entity.type
_entity.pdbx_description
1 polymer ?
#
loop_
_entity_poly.entity_id
_entity_poly.type
_entity_poly.pdbx_seq_one_letter_code
_entity_poly.pdbx_strand_id
1 'polypeptide(L)'
;MSSEDGTISCVGGLGNRTPSGGSDGNLGEPPEGTVGWSEDDVGRSSVDHGGQRSGKEQVVDGPPAKRTKSMEYYVRLISESMLERCRNEKDAMTREEREMTELLQILEEDGVPRASELYFIATELLRTATRRAAFKLFTSAEERLAWLQWTWENVKKK
;
A
#
# COMPACT_ATOMS: atom_id res chain seq x y z
N MET A 1 13.61 -48.40 0.76
CA MET A 1 13.80 -47.74 -0.55
C MET A 1 13.00 -46.45 -0.48
N SER A 2 13.71 -45.33 -0.49
CA SER A 2 13.16 -43.97 -0.46
C SER A 2 12.51 -43.66 -1.81
N SER A 3 11.37 -42.96 -1.79
CA SER A 3 10.90 -42.21 -2.95
C SER A 3 10.83 -40.74 -2.55
N GLU A 4 11.84 -40.04 -3.04
CA GLU A 4 11.96 -38.61 -3.19
C GLU A 4 10.72 -37.99 -3.86
N ASP A 5 10.19 -36.91 -3.30
CA ASP A 5 9.23 -36.04 -3.98
C ASP A 5 9.82 -34.64 -3.98
N GLY A 6 10.45 -34.29 -5.10
CA GLY A 6 11.19 -33.06 -5.31
C GLY A 6 10.77 -32.42 -6.63
N THR A 7 9.58 -31.86 -6.69
CA THR A 7 9.13 -31.10 -7.86
C THR A 7 9.70 -29.68 -7.81
N ILE A 8 10.72 -29.43 -8.62
CA ILE A 8 11.24 -28.10 -8.93
C ILE A 8 10.46 -27.51 -10.12
N SER A 9 9.87 -26.33 -9.95
CA SER A 9 9.35 -25.54 -11.08
C SER A 9 9.92 -24.14 -11.01
N CYS A 10 10.94 -23.91 -11.85
CA CYS A 10 11.46 -22.59 -12.17
C CYS A 10 10.81 -22.13 -13.48
N VAL A 11 9.99 -21.07 -13.44
CA VAL A 11 9.63 -20.31 -14.64
C VAL A 11 9.68 -18.82 -14.29
N GLY A 12 10.60 -18.10 -14.93
CA GLY A 12 10.72 -16.65 -14.84
C GLY A 12 10.02 -15.93 -15.99
N GLY A 13 9.74 -14.63 -15.77
CA GLY A 13 9.99 -13.58 -16.78
C GLY A 13 8.80 -12.95 -17.52
N LEU A 14 8.46 -11.72 -17.09
CA LEU A 14 8.18 -10.51 -17.89
C LEU A 14 7.03 -10.45 -18.91
N GLY A 15 6.18 -9.43 -18.74
CA GLY A 15 5.41 -8.83 -19.83
C GLY A 15 4.27 -7.91 -19.39
N ASN A 16 4.56 -6.65 -19.07
CA ASN A 16 3.52 -5.62 -18.92
C ASN A 16 2.91 -5.33 -20.30
N ARG A 17 1.59 -5.49 -20.45
CA ARG A 17 0.85 -5.14 -21.66
C ARG A 17 -0.18 -4.06 -21.34
N THR A 18 0.09 -2.85 -21.79
CA THR A 18 -0.86 -1.73 -21.90
C THR A 18 -1.88 -2.01 -23.01
N PRO A 19 -3.18 -1.73 -22.81
CA PRO A 19 -4.09 -1.47 -23.91
C PRO A 19 -4.22 0.04 -24.15
N SER A 20 -4.03 0.44 -25.41
CA SER A 20 -4.25 1.77 -25.98
C SER A 20 -5.48 1.74 -26.88
N GLY A 21 -6.20 2.87 -26.97
CA GLY A 21 -7.25 3.18 -27.96
C GLY A 21 -8.68 3.16 -27.38
N GLY A 22 -9.56 4.14 -27.60
CA GLY A 22 -9.53 5.38 -28.37
C GLY A 22 -10.96 5.94 -28.49
N SER A 23 -11.05 7.28 -28.69
CA SER A 23 -12.08 8.14 -29.31
C SER A 23 -13.59 8.00 -29.01
N ASP A 24 -14.19 9.11 -28.57
CA ASP A 24 -15.33 9.88 -29.17
C ASP A 24 -15.81 10.87 -28.08
N GLY A 25 -15.95 12.19 -28.23
CA GLY A 25 -16.28 13.03 -29.36
C GLY A 25 -17.54 13.84 -29.00
N ASN A 26 -17.41 15.01 -28.36
CA ASN A 26 -18.45 16.04 -28.46
C ASN A 26 -17.89 17.46 -28.24
N LEU A 27 -18.38 18.34 -29.11
CA LEU A 27 -17.99 19.71 -29.41
C LEU A 27 -18.58 20.73 -28.42
N GLY A 28 -17.88 21.86 -28.23
CA GLY A 28 -18.40 23.03 -27.51
C GLY A 28 -17.43 24.20 -27.36
N GLU A 29 -17.20 24.91 -28.47
CA GLU A 29 -16.82 26.34 -28.66
C GLU A 29 -15.57 27.02 -28.01
N PRO A 30 -14.86 27.89 -28.78
CA PRO A 30 -13.73 28.73 -28.34
C PRO A 30 -14.09 30.23 -28.15
N PRO A 31 -13.18 31.04 -27.58
CA PRO A 31 -12.76 32.26 -28.28
C PRO A 31 -11.23 32.46 -28.17
N GLU A 32 -10.51 32.64 -29.27
CA GLU A 32 -10.15 33.89 -29.95
C GLU A 32 -8.65 34.17 -29.78
N GLY A 33 -7.97 34.52 -30.87
CA GLY A 33 -6.54 34.87 -30.87
C GLY A 33 -5.75 34.16 -31.97
N THR A 34 -6.18 34.22 -33.22
CA THR A 34 -5.70 35.19 -34.22
C THR A 34 -4.46 34.71 -35.00
N VAL A 35 -4.71 34.55 -36.30
CA VAL A 35 -3.82 34.83 -37.44
C VAL A 35 -2.75 33.79 -37.79
N GLY A 36 -3.02 33.13 -38.90
CA GLY A 36 -2.14 32.24 -39.62
C GLY A 36 -0.99 32.96 -40.31
N TRP A 37 0.01 32.15 -40.65
CA TRP A 37 1.13 32.56 -41.47
C TRP A 37 1.17 31.59 -42.63
N SER A 38 0.74 32.11 -43.76
CA SER A 38 0.88 31.52 -45.09
C SER A 38 2.27 31.86 -45.63
N GLU A 39 2.59 31.16 -46.70
CA GLU A 39 3.58 31.47 -47.75
C GLU A 39 4.97 30.85 -47.58
N ASP A 40 5.13 29.82 -48.39
CA ASP A 40 6.36 29.41 -49.04
C ASP A 40 7.12 30.63 -49.59
N ASP A 41 8.40 30.76 -49.25
CA ASP A 41 9.32 31.49 -50.13
C ASP A 41 10.59 30.67 -50.36
N VAL A 42 10.98 30.75 -51.62
CA VAL A 42 11.87 29.89 -52.37
C VAL A 42 13.31 30.15 -51.95
N GLY A 43 14.08 29.08 -51.92
CA GLY A 43 15.51 29.10 -51.63
C GLY A 43 16.26 30.16 -52.43
N ARG A 44 17.05 30.97 -51.71
CA ARG A 44 18.07 31.84 -52.28
C ARG A 44 19.46 31.44 -51.77
N SER A 45 20.16 30.76 -52.66
CA SER A 45 21.58 30.83 -53.00
C SER A 45 22.56 31.56 -52.06
N SER A 46 23.49 30.74 -51.56
CA SER A 46 24.96 30.84 -51.68
C SER A 46 25.78 31.98 -51.04
N VAL A 47 26.87 31.49 -50.43
CA VAL A 47 28.16 32.10 -50.08
C VAL A 47 28.16 32.92 -48.80
N ASP A 48 28.47 32.25 -47.69
CA ASP A 48 29.01 32.94 -46.52
C ASP A 48 30.37 32.37 -46.10
N HIS A 49 31.38 33.17 -46.43
CA HIS A 49 32.53 33.59 -45.63
C HIS A 49 33.02 32.64 -44.54
N GLY A 50 34.33 32.35 -44.63
CA GLY A 50 35.10 31.69 -43.57
C GLY A 50 34.94 32.39 -42.23
N GLY A 51 34.05 31.85 -41.41
CA GLY A 51 33.87 32.24 -40.01
C GLY A 51 34.74 31.38 -39.13
N GLN A 52 35.87 31.94 -38.71
CA GLN A 52 36.67 31.45 -37.59
C GLN A 52 35.71 31.22 -36.40
N ARG A 53 35.47 29.96 -36.02
CA ARG A 53 34.62 29.62 -34.88
C ARG A 53 35.33 30.06 -33.60
N SER A 54 35.15 31.32 -33.22
CA SER A 54 35.28 31.72 -31.82
C SER A 54 34.13 31.05 -31.08
N GLY A 55 34.41 29.90 -30.46
CA GLY A 55 33.48 29.22 -29.57
C GLY A 55 33.16 30.13 -28.40
N LYS A 56 32.07 30.90 -28.53
CA LYS A 56 31.46 31.58 -27.39
C LYS A 56 30.65 30.51 -26.65
N GLU A 57 31.19 29.99 -25.55
CA GLU A 57 30.41 29.20 -24.61
C GLU A 57 29.23 30.04 -24.13
N GLN A 58 28.01 29.61 -24.47
CA GLN A 58 26.80 30.17 -23.90
C GLN A 58 26.64 29.59 -22.50
N VAL A 59 27.06 30.33 -21.48
CA VAL A 59 26.74 30.02 -20.09
C VAL A 59 25.27 30.32 -19.87
N VAL A 60 24.43 29.29 -20.00
CA VAL A 60 23.02 29.35 -19.61
C VAL A 60 22.96 29.21 -18.10
N ASP A 61 22.38 30.20 -17.41
CA ASP A 61 22.13 30.14 -15.97
C ASP A 61 21.00 29.13 -15.71
N GLY A 62 21.39 27.87 -15.51
CA GLY A 62 20.48 26.80 -15.15
C GLY A 62 19.96 26.96 -13.73
N PRO A 63 18.77 26.43 -13.40
CA PRO A 63 18.24 26.50 -12.04
C PRO A 63 19.27 25.95 -11.03
N PRO A 64 19.34 26.51 -9.80
CA PRO A 64 20.36 26.17 -8.83
C PRO A 64 20.47 24.66 -8.64
N ALA A 65 21.70 24.15 -8.60
CA ALA A 65 21.97 22.73 -8.40
C ALA A 65 21.18 22.23 -7.17
N LYS A 66 20.39 21.17 -7.36
CA LYS A 66 19.61 20.56 -6.28
C LYS A 66 20.58 20.17 -5.17
N ARG A 67 20.31 20.61 -3.94
CA ARG A 67 21.06 20.13 -2.77
C ARG A 67 20.84 18.63 -2.63
N THR A 68 21.86 17.85 -2.96
CA THR A 68 21.84 16.39 -2.80
C THR A 68 22.16 16.06 -1.35
N LYS A 69 21.26 15.33 -0.68
CA LYS A 69 21.54 14.78 0.65
C LYS A 69 22.55 13.63 0.52
N SER A 70 23.38 13.41 1.55
CA SER A 70 24.35 12.30 1.56
C SER A 70 23.63 10.95 1.53
N MET A 71 24.32 9.89 1.07
CA MET A 71 23.80 8.52 1.13
C MET A 71 23.42 8.12 2.57
N GLU A 72 24.24 8.53 3.54
CA GLU A 72 24.01 8.30 4.98
C GLU A 72 22.65 8.84 5.44
N TYR A 73 22.20 9.97 4.90
CA TYR A 73 20.89 10.53 5.23
C TYR A 73 19.77 9.55 4.86
N TYR A 74 19.82 8.96 3.66
CA TYR A 74 18.78 8.05 3.20
C TYR A 74 18.84 6.71 3.92
N VAL A 75 20.05 6.18 4.18
CA VAL A 75 20.25 4.97 4.98
C VAL A 75 19.68 5.15 6.38
N ARG A 76 19.95 6.29 7.03
CA ARG A 76 19.37 6.62 8.34
C ARG A 76 17.85 6.72 8.27
N LEU A 77 17.30 7.41 7.27
CA LEU A 77 15.85 7.54 7.11
C LEU A 77 15.14 6.19 6.96
N ILE A 78 15.72 5.28 6.16
CA ILE A 78 15.19 3.92 6.00
C ILE A 78 15.30 3.16 7.33
N SER A 79 16.45 3.24 8.01
CA SER A 79 16.68 2.56 9.28
C SER A 79 15.71 3.03 10.38
N GLU A 80 15.52 4.35 10.51
CA GLU A 80 14.55 4.94 11.43
C GLU A 80 13.13 4.48 11.10
N SER A 81 12.74 4.46 9.82
CA SER A 81 11.44 3.96 9.39
C SER A 81 11.23 2.47 9.70
N MET A 82 12.26 1.64 9.55
CA MET A 82 12.21 0.22 9.93
C MET A 82 12.03 0.06 11.44
N LEU A 83 12.78 0.82 12.24
CA LEU A 83 12.72 0.75 13.70
C LEU A 83 11.35 1.23 14.22
N GLU A 84 10.83 2.32 13.67
CA GLU A 84 9.53 2.86 14.00
C GLU A 84 8.41 1.85 13.70
N ARG A 85 8.46 1.21 12.52
CA ARG A 85 7.50 0.13 12.19
C ARG A 85 7.59 -1.04 13.17
N CYS A 86 8.80 -1.46 13.52
CA CYS A 86 9.01 -2.56 14.47
C CYS A 86 8.49 -2.22 15.88
N ARG A 87 8.66 -0.97 16.33
CA ARG A 87 8.09 -0.51 17.59
C ARG A 87 6.57 -0.52 17.55
N ASN A 88 5.98 0.06 16.50
CA ASN A 88 4.53 0.15 16.36
C ASN A 88 3.86 -1.23 16.28
N GLU A 89 4.50 -2.20 15.63
CA GLU A 89 4.03 -3.58 15.59
C GLU A 89 4.03 -4.25 16.97
N LYS A 90 5.11 -4.07 17.75
CA LYS A 90 5.20 -4.57 19.13
C LYS A 90 4.16 -3.92 20.04
N ASP A 91 3.98 -2.62 19.91
CA ASP A 91 2.99 -1.85 20.68
C ASP A 91 1.56 -2.31 20.32
N ALA A 92 1.30 -2.56 19.03
CA ALA A 92 0.03 -3.12 18.57
C ALA A 92 -0.21 -4.51 19.18
N MET A 93 0.77 -5.42 19.10
CA MET A 93 0.68 -6.77 19.68
C MET A 93 0.39 -6.72 21.18
N THR A 94 1.12 -5.90 21.92
CA THR A 94 0.93 -5.73 23.37
C THR A 94 -0.47 -5.21 23.70
N ARG A 95 -0.99 -4.29 22.88
CA ARG A 95 -2.36 -3.77 23.01
C ARG A 95 -3.40 -4.87 22.74
N GLU A 96 -3.19 -5.69 21.72
CA GLU A 96 -4.10 -6.79 21.38
C GLU A 96 -4.16 -7.86 22.47
N GLU A 97 -3.01 -8.23 23.04
CA GLU A 97 -2.94 -9.19 24.15
C GLU A 97 -3.67 -8.67 25.39
N ARG A 98 -3.49 -7.39 25.73
CA ARG A 98 -4.23 -6.75 26.83
C ARG A 98 -5.73 -6.78 26.58
N GLU A 99 -6.15 -6.38 25.39
CA GLU A 99 -7.56 -6.38 25.01
C GLU A 99 -8.17 -7.79 25.10
N MET A 100 -7.47 -8.81 24.61
CA MET A 100 -7.92 -10.20 24.72
C MET A 100 -8.06 -10.64 26.18
N THR A 101 -7.09 -10.28 27.03
CA THR A 101 -7.12 -10.61 28.46
C THR A 101 -8.32 -9.97 29.16
N GLU A 102 -8.61 -8.70 28.87
CA GLU A 102 -9.79 -7.99 29.39
C GLU A 102 -11.10 -8.67 28.97
N LEU A 103 -11.21 -9.10 27.71
CA LEU A 103 -12.43 -9.78 27.23
C LEU A 103 -12.63 -11.16 27.84
N LEU A 104 -11.54 -11.91 28.07
CA LEU A 104 -11.62 -13.20 28.76
C LEU A 104 -11.99 -13.03 30.24
N GLN A 105 -11.55 -11.94 30.87
CA GLN A 105 -11.96 -11.60 32.23
C GLN A 105 -13.46 -11.33 32.31
N ILE A 106 -14.03 -10.60 31.34
CA ILE A 106 -15.49 -10.39 31.26
C ILE A 106 -16.24 -11.72 31.20
N LEU A 107 -15.71 -12.74 30.49
CA LEU A 107 -16.34 -14.06 30.45
C LEU A 107 -16.28 -14.78 31.80
N GLU A 108 -15.20 -14.63 32.55
CA GLU A 108 -15.09 -15.17 33.90
C GLU A 108 -16.10 -14.50 34.84
N GLU A 109 -16.30 -13.18 34.70
CA GLU A 109 -17.31 -12.41 35.41
C GLU A 109 -18.74 -12.82 35.02
N ASP A 110 -18.96 -13.21 33.76
CA ASP A 110 -20.20 -13.81 33.27
C ASP A 110 -20.44 -15.24 33.80
N GLY A 111 -19.52 -15.78 34.59
CA GLY A 111 -19.61 -17.10 35.20
C GLY A 111 -19.09 -18.24 34.32
N VAL A 112 -18.35 -17.94 33.24
CA VAL A 112 -17.73 -18.97 32.38
C VAL A 112 -16.45 -19.49 33.04
N PRO A 113 -16.37 -20.78 33.39
CA PRO A 113 -15.15 -21.34 33.96
C PRO A 113 -14.01 -21.38 32.92
N ARG A 114 -12.77 -21.08 33.34
CA ARG A 114 -11.58 -21.12 32.46
C ARG A 114 -11.36 -22.46 31.76
N ALA A 115 -11.77 -23.55 32.40
CA ALA A 115 -11.63 -24.91 31.86
C ALA A 115 -12.84 -25.36 31.02
N SER A 116 -13.78 -24.47 30.71
CA SER A 116 -14.96 -24.79 29.92
C SER A 116 -14.68 -24.70 28.42
N GLU A 117 -15.43 -25.47 27.63
CA GLU A 117 -15.37 -25.40 26.16
C GLU A 117 -15.67 -23.98 25.65
N LEU A 118 -16.64 -23.29 26.27
CA LEU A 118 -17.00 -21.91 25.95
C LEU A 118 -15.82 -20.94 26.12
N TYR A 119 -15.01 -21.13 27.16
CA TYR A 119 -13.79 -20.33 27.35
C TYR A 119 -12.78 -20.59 26.24
N PHE A 120 -12.54 -21.84 25.86
CA PHE A 120 -11.65 -22.18 24.75
C PHE A 120 -12.16 -21.65 23.40
N ILE A 121 -13.46 -21.75 23.13
CA ILE A 121 -14.09 -21.14 21.96
C ILE A 121 -13.83 -19.64 21.93
N ALA A 122 -14.00 -18.95 23.06
CA ALA A 122 -13.74 -17.53 23.15
C ALA A 122 -12.26 -17.19 22.87
N THR A 123 -11.32 -17.96 23.42
CA THR A 123 -9.89 -17.73 23.16
C THR A 123 -9.54 -17.80 21.68
N GLU A 124 -10.22 -18.66 20.90
CA GLU A 124 -9.99 -18.78 19.46
C GLU A 124 -10.72 -17.69 18.67
N LEU A 125 -11.98 -17.39 19.01
CA LEU A 125 -12.75 -16.38 18.29
C LEU A 125 -12.21 -14.96 18.51
N LEU A 126 -11.75 -14.62 19.71
CA LEU A 126 -11.30 -13.27 20.08
C LEU A 126 -9.88 -12.92 19.59
N ARG A 127 -9.21 -13.82 18.85
CA ARG A 127 -7.89 -13.54 18.24
C ARG A 127 -7.95 -12.42 17.21
N THR A 128 -9.10 -12.23 16.56
CA THR A 128 -9.27 -11.21 15.52
C THR A 128 -9.90 -9.94 16.07
N ALA A 129 -9.36 -8.78 15.69
CA ALA A 129 -9.84 -7.47 16.13
C ALA A 129 -11.34 -7.26 15.82
N THR A 130 -11.81 -7.74 14.68
CA THR A 130 -13.24 -7.66 14.31
C THR A 130 -14.14 -8.43 15.26
N ARG A 131 -13.71 -9.62 15.71
CA ARG A 131 -14.47 -10.43 16.68
C ARG A 131 -14.45 -9.80 18.06
N ARG A 132 -13.31 -9.23 18.49
CA ARG A 132 -13.22 -8.45 19.75
C ARG A 132 -14.15 -7.25 19.72
N ALA A 133 -14.16 -6.51 18.62
CA ALA A 133 -15.04 -5.35 18.45
C ALA A 133 -16.52 -5.76 18.51
N ALA A 134 -16.92 -6.84 17.80
CA ALA A 134 -18.28 -7.35 17.85
C ALA A 134 -18.67 -7.80 19.26
N PHE A 135 -17.79 -8.52 19.95
CA PHE A 135 -18.02 -9.00 21.32
C PHE A 135 -18.29 -7.84 22.30
N LYS A 136 -17.56 -6.72 22.16
CA LYS A 136 -17.73 -5.52 22.99
C LYS A 136 -19.07 -4.80 22.79
N LEU A 137 -19.82 -5.10 21.73
CA LEU A 137 -21.14 -4.50 21.52
C LEU A 137 -22.22 -5.12 22.41
N PHE A 138 -22.00 -6.33 22.92
CA PHE A 138 -22.96 -7.03 23.77
C PHE A 138 -22.79 -6.63 25.24
N THR A 139 -23.90 -6.23 25.85
CA THR A 139 -23.89 -5.75 27.24
C THR A 139 -24.29 -6.85 28.22
N SER A 140 -25.14 -7.78 27.79
CA SER A 140 -25.57 -8.93 28.60
C SER A 140 -24.63 -10.13 28.45
N ALA A 141 -24.46 -10.88 29.54
CA ALA A 141 -23.77 -12.17 29.53
C ALA A 141 -24.44 -13.15 28.54
N GLU A 142 -25.77 -13.22 28.54
CA GLU A 142 -26.52 -14.12 27.68
C GLU A 142 -26.26 -13.83 26.19
N GLU A 143 -26.22 -12.55 25.81
CA GLU A 143 -25.91 -12.13 24.44
C GLU A 143 -24.50 -12.55 24.03
N ARG A 144 -23.51 -12.35 24.90
CA ARG A 144 -22.11 -12.75 24.66
C ARG A 144 -21.99 -14.26 24.47
N LEU A 145 -22.61 -15.04 25.34
CA LEU A 145 -22.57 -16.51 25.29
C LEU A 145 -23.28 -17.06 24.04
N ALA A 146 -24.47 -16.54 23.74
CA ALA A 146 -25.22 -16.92 22.55
C ALA A 146 -24.43 -16.58 21.27
N TRP A 147 -23.80 -15.41 21.22
CA TRP A 147 -22.98 -15.00 20.09
C TRP A 147 -21.75 -15.90 19.90
N LEU A 148 -21.07 -16.28 20.98
CA LEU A 148 -19.91 -17.18 20.92
C LEU A 148 -20.30 -18.54 20.34
N GLN A 149 -21.37 -19.15 20.86
CA GLN A 149 -21.86 -20.45 20.38
C GLN A 149 -22.30 -20.38 18.93
N TRP A 150 -23.16 -19.41 18.59
CA TRP A 150 -23.64 -19.24 17.23
C TRP A 150 -22.48 -19.02 16.26
N THR A 151 -21.53 -18.15 16.62
CA THR A 151 -20.36 -17.88 15.79
C THR A 151 -19.54 -19.13 15.54
N TRP A 152 -19.25 -19.90 16.59
CA TRP A 152 -18.45 -21.11 16.50
C TRP A 152 -19.08 -22.14 15.55
N GLU A 153 -20.39 -22.35 15.66
CA GLU A 153 -21.13 -23.26 14.79
C GLU A 153 -21.18 -22.80 13.33
N ASN A 154 -21.10 -21.50 13.07
CA ASN A 154 -21.01 -20.97 11.70
C ASN A 154 -19.60 -21.03 11.12
N VAL A 155 -18.56 -20.98 11.96
CA VAL A 155 -17.16 -21.14 11.53
C VAL A 155 -16.89 -22.60 11.14
N LYS A 156 -17.40 -23.58 11.89
CA LYS A 156 -17.24 -25.02 11.59
C LYS A 156 -17.84 -25.47 10.25
N LYS A 157 -18.80 -24.72 9.71
CA LYS A 157 -19.56 -25.07 8.50
C LYS A 157 -18.90 -24.55 7.20
N LYS A 158 -17.83 -23.77 7.31
CA LYS A 158 -17.04 -23.28 6.17
C LYS A 158 -15.85 -24.19 5.92
#